data_AF-A0A2I0JZH1-F1
#
_entry.id   AF-A0A2I0JZH1-F1
#
_cell.length_a   1.000
_cell.length_b   1.000
_cell.length_c   1.000
_cell.angle_alpha   90.00
_cell.angle_beta   90.00
_cell.angle_gamma   90.00
#
_symmetry.space_group_name_H-M   'P 1'
#
loop_
_entity.id
_entity.type
_entity.pdbx_description
1 polymer ?
#
loop_
_entity_poly.entity_id
_entity_poly.type
_entity_poly.pdbx_seq_one_letter_code
_entity_poly.pdbx_strand_id
1 'polypeptide(L)'
;MSPEYVDDYRGVVLSRELSRSSSYSPMNYSLDQKLILFKNCMHVSVISTVDNIVNAVVGIVVAAVTIIVVAIPEGLPLAVTLTLDYSTRRMISDQTMVRKLSAVETMGSATTICMDKTGTLTLNQMKVTKFRVGEEFVTNTRYSIFEGKLDLIREGVALNTTGSVFRVSSGSNF
;
A
#
# COMPACT_ATOMS: atom_id res chain seq x y z
N MET A 1 15.17 36.53 3.57
CA MET A 1 14.58 35.29 4.12
C MET A 1 15.66 34.23 4.04
N SER A 2 16.26 33.85 5.17
CA SER A 2 17.46 33.02 5.25
C SER A 2 17.18 31.55 4.88
N PRO A 3 18.17 30.79 4.36
CA PRO A 3 17.98 29.41 3.88
C PRO A 3 17.89 28.32 4.97
N GLU A 4 17.89 28.70 6.25
CA GLU A 4 18.23 27.82 7.38
C GLU A 4 17.03 27.04 7.98
N TYR A 5 15.83 27.15 7.38
CA TYR A 5 14.59 26.57 7.92
C TYR A 5 14.10 25.29 7.20
N VAL A 6 14.70 24.93 6.06
CA VAL A 6 14.18 23.83 5.21
C VAL A 6 14.84 22.48 5.49
N ASP A 7 16.04 22.45 6.10
CA ASP A 7 16.77 21.20 6.36
C ASP A 7 16.28 20.41 7.59
N ASP A 8 15.70 21.08 8.60
CA ASP A 8 15.27 20.43 9.85
C ASP A 8 14.06 19.48 9.65
N TYR A 9 13.12 19.86 8.78
CA TYR A 9 11.94 19.02 8.49
C TYR A 9 12.29 17.73 7.74
N ARG A 10 13.33 17.74 6.89
CA ARG A 10 13.76 16.50 6.20
C ARG A 10 14.36 15.51 7.18
N GLY A 11 15.12 15.96 8.18
CA GLY A 11 15.71 15.10 9.21
C GLY A 11 14.68 14.43 10.12
N VAL A 12 13.66 15.17 10.57
CA VAL A 12 12.59 14.66 11.44
C VAL A 12 11.68 13.66 10.70
N VAL A 13 11.35 13.94 9.43
CA VAL A 13 10.54 13.03 8.60
C VAL A 13 11.32 11.75 8.29
N LEU A 14 12.61 11.86 7.90
CA LEU A 14 13.44 10.68 7.60
C LEU A 14 13.65 9.79 8.83
N SER A 15 13.82 10.39 10.01
CA SER A 15 13.98 9.66 11.28
C SER A 15 12.69 8.96 11.71
N ARG A 16 11.52 9.55 11.43
CA ARG A 16 10.20 8.91 11.62
C ARG A 16 9.96 7.79 10.62
N GLU A 17 10.39 7.95 9.37
CA GLU A 17 10.26 6.92 8.33
C GLU A 17 11.18 5.71 8.60
N LEU A 18 12.40 5.97 9.10
CA LEU A 18 13.33 4.93 9.58
C LEU A 18 12.77 4.22 10.82
N SER A 19 12.26 4.95 11.81
CA SER A 19 11.62 4.36 13.00
C SER A 19 10.37 3.53 12.67
N ARG A 20 9.55 4.00 11.72
CA ARG A 20 8.35 3.30 11.24
C ARG A 20 8.68 2.09 10.36
N SER A 21 9.85 2.08 9.71
CA SER A 21 10.35 0.89 9.02
C SER A 21 10.84 -0.22 9.96
N SER A 22 11.09 0.10 11.23
CA SER A 22 11.40 -0.87 12.29
C SER A 22 10.14 -1.40 13.00
N SER A 23 8.96 -0.83 12.75
CA SER A 23 7.68 -1.36 13.24
C SER A 23 7.30 -2.59 12.41
N TYR A 24 7.74 -3.75 12.89
CA TYR A 24 7.33 -5.11 12.56
C TYR A 24 6.04 -5.21 11.74
N SER A 25 6.12 -5.87 10.58
CA SER A 25 4.94 -6.25 9.80
C SER A 25 4.12 -7.31 10.53
N PRO A 26 2.80 -7.40 10.30
CA PRO A 26 1.93 -8.32 11.02
C PRO A 26 2.39 -9.80 10.99
N MET A 27 3.13 -10.25 9.97
CA MET A 27 3.55 -11.65 9.81
C MET A 27 4.71 -11.98 10.73
N ASN A 28 5.54 -10.99 11.09
CA ASN A 28 6.60 -11.22 12.05
C ASN A 28 6.03 -11.53 13.44
N TYR A 29 4.80 -11.09 13.76
CA TYR A 29 4.10 -11.47 14.99
C TYR A 29 3.48 -12.89 14.92
N SER A 30 3.14 -13.38 13.73
CA SER A 30 2.56 -14.72 13.56
C SER A 30 3.61 -15.84 13.50
N LEU A 31 4.84 -15.52 13.09
CA LEU A 31 5.93 -16.49 13.07
C LEU A 31 6.52 -16.73 14.47
N ASP A 32 6.31 -15.82 15.42
CA ASP A 32 6.76 -15.94 16.81
C ASP A 32 5.82 -16.76 17.73
N GLN A 33 4.85 -17.49 17.15
CA GLN A 33 3.96 -18.39 17.88
C GLN A 33 4.00 -19.86 17.43
N LYS A 34 5.07 -20.28 16.76
CA LYS A 34 5.30 -21.70 16.45
C LYS A 34 6.16 -22.44 17.48
N LEU A 35 5.89 -22.25 18.77
CA LEU A 35 6.45 -23.13 19.81
C LEU A 35 5.46 -23.54 20.92
N ILE A 36 4.16 -23.24 20.80
CA ILE A 36 3.20 -23.54 21.89
C ILE A 36 2.15 -24.59 21.52
N LEU A 37 1.96 -24.94 20.24
CA LEU A 37 1.03 -26.00 19.84
C LEU A 37 1.65 -27.40 19.67
N PHE A 38 2.95 -27.57 19.94
CA PHE A 38 3.60 -28.89 19.91
C PHE A 38 3.62 -29.64 21.24
N LYS A 39 3.15 -29.00 22.33
CA LYS A 39 3.17 -29.62 23.66
C LYS A 39 2.10 -30.69 23.88
N ASN A 40 1.09 -30.77 23.00
CA ASN A 40 -0.03 -31.70 23.13
C ASN A 40 0.02 -32.92 22.19
N CYS A 41 1.07 -33.09 21.39
CA CYS A 41 1.20 -34.27 20.51
C CYS A 41 2.11 -35.38 21.10
N MET A 42 2.84 -35.08 22.19
CA MET A 42 3.73 -36.07 22.85
C MET A 42 3.01 -37.06 23.76
N HIS A 43 1.68 -37.03 23.86
CA HIS A 43 0.92 -37.88 24.78
C HIS A 43 0.44 -39.21 24.16
N VAL A 44 0.76 -39.47 22.90
CA VAL A 44 0.38 -40.72 22.21
C VAL A 44 1.62 -41.31 21.57
N SER A 45 2.33 -42.16 22.31
CA SER A 45 3.12 -43.32 21.84
C SER A 45 3.87 -43.98 23.01
N VAL A 46 3.19 -44.33 24.11
CA VAL A 46 3.80 -45.14 25.19
C VAL A 46 3.12 -46.50 25.35
N ILE A 47 2.12 -46.84 24.51
CA ILE A 47 1.39 -48.10 24.68
C ILE A 47 1.20 -48.81 23.34
N SER A 48 2.15 -49.69 23.01
CA SER A 48 1.87 -50.95 22.31
C SER A 48 3.08 -51.90 22.43
N THR A 49 3.05 -52.65 23.53
CA THR A 49 3.52 -54.04 23.73
C THR A 49 4.55 -54.63 22.76
N VAL A 50 5.71 -54.94 23.35
CA VAL A 50 6.59 -56.12 23.16
C VAL A 50 6.22 -57.09 22.03
N ASP A 51 6.92 -56.97 20.89
CA ASP A 51 7.32 -58.12 20.08
C ASP A 51 8.53 -57.77 19.18
N ASN A 52 9.64 -58.50 19.40
CA ASN A 52 10.92 -58.48 18.66
C ASN A 52 11.81 -57.24 18.84
N ILE A 53 12.63 -57.27 19.90
CA ILE A 53 13.52 -56.20 20.39
C ILE A 53 14.35 -55.50 19.28
N VAL A 54 14.80 -56.19 18.23
CA VAL A 54 15.61 -55.55 17.16
C VAL A 54 14.75 -54.79 16.14
N ASN A 55 13.65 -55.37 15.67
CA ASN A 55 12.72 -54.71 14.75
C ASN A 55 11.89 -53.62 15.45
N ALA A 56 11.56 -53.84 16.72
CA ALA A 56 10.88 -52.86 17.56
C ALA A 56 11.77 -51.64 17.83
N VAL A 57 13.06 -51.81 18.14
CA VAL A 57 13.97 -50.68 18.37
C VAL A 57 14.16 -49.86 17.10
N VAL A 58 14.36 -50.50 15.93
CA VAL A 58 14.46 -49.79 14.65
C VAL A 58 13.15 -49.06 14.32
N GLY A 59 12.00 -49.70 14.53
CA GLY A 59 10.68 -49.10 14.33
C GLY A 59 10.42 -47.88 15.22
N ILE A 60 10.81 -47.96 16.50
CA ILE A 60 10.69 -46.84 17.46
C ILE A 60 11.59 -45.67 17.05
N VAL A 61 12.83 -45.94 16.59
CA VAL A 61 13.75 -44.88 16.13
C VAL A 61 13.23 -44.22 14.86
N VAL A 62 12.76 -44.99 13.88
CA VAL A 62 12.18 -44.44 12.65
C VAL A 62 10.92 -43.62 12.95
N ALA A 63 10.04 -44.10 13.84
CA ALA A 63 8.85 -43.36 14.26
C ALA A 63 9.19 -42.06 15.02
N ALA A 64 10.21 -42.06 15.87
CA ALA A 64 10.66 -40.86 16.57
C ALA A 64 11.20 -39.81 15.57
N VAL A 65 11.99 -40.22 14.59
CA VAL A 65 12.53 -39.32 13.55
C VAL A 65 11.42 -38.77 12.66
N THR A 66 10.43 -39.57 12.26
CA THR A 66 9.32 -39.09 11.43
C THR A 66 8.42 -38.10 12.17
N ILE A 67 8.17 -38.32 13.47
CA ILE A 67 7.42 -37.37 14.30
C ILE A 67 8.17 -36.02 14.40
N ILE A 68 9.49 -36.04 14.58
CA ILE A 68 10.31 -34.82 14.65
C ILE A 68 10.27 -34.04 13.32
N VAL A 69 10.37 -34.72 12.18
CA VAL A 69 10.34 -34.08 10.85
C VAL A 69 8.97 -33.51 10.53
N VAL A 70 7.88 -34.23 10.86
CA VAL A 70 6.50 -33.73 10.68
C VAL A 70 6.21 -32.59 11.65
N ALA A 71 6.87 -32.56 12.81
CA ALA A 71 6.69 -31.52 13.80
C ALA A 71 7.25 -30.16 13.40
N ILE A 72 8.24 -30.13 12.49
CA ILE A 72 8.82 -28.89 11.98
C ILE A 72 8.22 -28.62 10.60
N PRO A 73 7.22 -27.74 10.48
CA PRO A 73 6.64 -27.39 9.20
C PRO A 73 7.60 -26.49 8.41
N GLU A 74 8.64 -27.06 7.83
CA GLU A 74 9.62 -26.37 6.98
C GLU A 74 8.98 -25.73 5.74
N GLY A 75 7.80 -26.19 5.35
CA GLY A 75 7.02 -25.63 4.23
C GLY A 75 6.22 -24.37 4.56
N LEU A 76 6.00 -24.01 5.82
CA LEU A 76 5.18 -22.83 6.15
C LEU A 76 5.86 -21.49 5.76
N PRO A 77 7.14 -21.22 6.09
CA PRO A 77 7.80 -20.00 5.64
C PRO A 77 7.92 -19.93 4.10
N LEU A 78 8.01 -21.09 3.44
CA LEU A 78 8.10 -21.20 1.99
C LEU A 78 6.77 -20.84 1.31
N ALA A 79 5.65 -21.37 1.82
CA ALA A 79 4.31 -21.05 1.30
C ALA A 79 3.97 -19.56 1.42
N VAL A 80 4.33 -18.94 2.54
CA VAL A 80 4.10 -17.50 2.79
C VAL A 80 4.88 -16.63 1.82
N THR A 81 6.16 -16.94 1.59
CA THR A 81 7.03 -16.17 0.69
C THR A 81 6.53 -16.23 -0.76
N LEU A 82 6.14 -17.43 -1.25
CA LEU A 82 5.58 -17.59 -2.59
C LEU A 82 4.29 -16.79 -2.79
N THR A 83 3.42 -16.80 -1.78
CA THR A 83 2.15 -16.07 -1.83
C THR A 83 2.37 -14.56 -1.87
N LEU A 84 3.33 -14.04 -1.11
CA LEU A 84 3.71 -12.63 -1.12
C LEU A 84 4.37 -12.21 -2.44
N ASP A 85 5.27 -13.03 -3.00
CA ASP A 85 5.88 -12.75 -4.32
C ASP A 85 4.81 -12.69 -5.42
N TYR A 86 3.92 -13.69 -5.46
CA TYR A 86 2.81 -13.72 -6.41
C TYR A 86 1.92 -12.47 -6.31
N SER A 87 1.54 -12.09 -5.09
CA SER A 87 0.70 -10.91 -4.84
C SER A 87 1.41 -9.64 -5.29
N THR A 88 2.71 -9.52 -5.01
CA THR A 88 3.53 -8.38 -5.43
C THR A 88 3.62 -8.26 -6.95
N ARG A 89 3.83 -9.37 -7.67
CA ARG A 89 3.85 -9.39 -9.14
C ARG A 89 2.53 -8.94 -9.74
N ARG A 90 1.42 -9.40 -9.18
CA ARG A 90 0.07 -8.98 -9.61
C ARG A 90 -0.14 -7.48 -9.38
N MET A 91 0.26 -6.96 -8.22
CA MET A 91 0.17 -5.54 -7.89
C MET A 91 0.97 -4.65 -8.88
N ILE A 92 2.14 -5.10 -9.32
CA ILE A 92 2.94 -4.39 -10.33
C ILE A 92 2.22 -4.35 -11.68
N SER A 93 1.55 -5.45 -12.07
CA SER A 93 0.70 -5.47 -13.28
C SER A 93 -0.42 -4.43 -13.19
N ASP A 94 -0.99 -4.24 -11.99
CA ASP A 94 -2.05 -3.28 -11.71
C ASP A 94 -1.52 -1.83 -11.52
N GLN A 95 -0.31 -1.52 -12.00
CA GLN A 95 0.35 -0.20 -11.90
C GLN A 95 0.66 0.25 -10.46
N THR A 96 0.72 -0.69 -9.50
CA THR A 96 1.11 -0.40 -8.12
C THR A 96 2.50 -0.95 -7.82
N MET A 97 3.46 -0.06 -7.57
CA MET A 97 4.83 -0.45 -7.26
C MET A 97 5.01 -0.68 -5.77
N VAL A 98 5.28 -1.92 -5.39
CA VAL A 98 5.56 -2.32 -4.01
C VAL A 98 7.07 -2.37 -3.78
N ARG A 99 7.57 -1.63 -2.78
CA ARG A 99 9.02 -1.56 -2.46
C ARG A 99 9.44 -2.51 -1.33
N LYS A 100 8.49 -2.99 -0.53
CA LYS A 100 8.71 -3.89 0.62
C LYS A 100 7.59 -4.91 0.67
N LEU A 101 7.94 -6.19 0.81
CA LEU A 101 6.95 -7.29 0.90
C LEU A 101 6.01 -7.13 2.11
N SER A 102 6.50 -6.56 3.21
CA SER A 102 5.69 -6.23 4.40
C SER A 102 4.51 -5.28 4.11
N ALA A 103 4.63 -4.41 3.10
CA ALA A 103 3.58 -3.47 2.76
C ALA A 103 2.35 -4.18 2.16
N VAL A 104 2.56 -5.25 1.38
CA VAL A 104 1.47 -6.05 0.79
C VAL A 104 0.65 -6.71 1.89
N GLU A 105 1.34 -7.19 2.92
CA GLU A 105 0.69 -7.77 4.08
C GLU A 105 -0.13 -6.74 4.86
N THR A 106 0.48 -5.61 5.22
CA THR A 106 -0.21 -4.54 5.96
C THR A 106 -1.42 -4.01 5.18
N MET A 107 -1.33 -3.93 3.85
CA MET A 107 -2.45 -3.56 3.00
C MET A 107 -3.62 -4.55 3.12
N GLY A 108 -3.34 -5.84 3.25
CA GLY A 108 -4.36 -6.88 3.47
C GLY A 108 -5.10 -6.75 4.81
N SER A 109 -4.49 -6.12 5.82
CA SER A 109 -5.12 -5.86 7.12
C SER A 109 -5.58 -4.40 7.31
N ALA A 110 -5.47 -3.55 6.28
CA ALA A 110 -5.79 -2.13 6.42
C ALA A 110 -7.30 -1.91 6.53
N THR A 111 -7.75 -1.24 7.59
CA THR A 111 -9.16 -0.92 7.83
C THR A 111 -9.50 0.54 7.52
N THR A 112 -8.49 1.41 7.38
CA THR A 112 -8.67 2.84 7.11
C THR A 112 -7.66 3.29 6.07
N ILE A 113 -8.14 4.01 5.05
CA ILE A 113 -7.32 4.53 3.96
C ILE A 113 -7.39 6.06 4.00
N CYS A 114 -6.27 6.69 4.34
CA CYS A 114 -6.12 8.13 4.26
C CYS A 114 -5.62 8.48 2.86
N MET A 115 -6.48 9.10 2.04
CA MET A 115 -6.13 9.59 0.71
C MET A 115 -5.88 11.10 0.76
N ASP A 116 -4.84 11.57 0.07
CA ASP A 116 -4.68 13.00 -0.17
C ASP A 116 -5.68 13.47 -1.24
N LYS A 117 -6.03 14.77 -1.24
CA LYS A 117 -7.00 15.31 -2.18
C LYS A 117 -6.36 15.68 -3.52
N THR A 118 -5.37 16.57 -3.48
CA THR A 118 -4.85 17.21 -4.69
C THR A 118 -3.79 16.33 -5.34
N GLY A 119 -4.01 15.92 -6.59
CA GLY A 119 -3.10 15.02 -7.29
C GLY A 119 -3.29 13.54 -6.98
N THR A 120 -4.22 13.19 -6.07
CA THR A 120 -4.65 11.80 -5.83
C THR A 120 -6.14 11.64 -6.17
N LEU A 121 -7.05 12.29 -5.44
CA LEU A 121 -8.49 12.28 -5.79
C LEU A 121 -8.82 13.22 -6.94
N THR A 122 -8.06 14.30 -7.10
CA THR A 122 -8.22 15.25 -8.20
C THR A 122 -7.04 15.16 -9.17
N LEU A 123 -7.31 15.43 -10.45
CA LEU A 123 -6.29 15.41 -11.52
C LEU A 123 -5.25 16.55 -11.42
N ASN A 124 -5.21 17.29 -10.30
CA ASN A 124 -4.44 18.53 -10.12
C ASN A 124 -4.56 19.52 -11.31
N GLN A 125 -5.69 19.44 -12.02
CA GLN A 125 -6.03 20.29 -13.16
C GLN A 125 -7.24 21.11 -12.74
N MET A 126 -7.00 22.38 -12.39
CA MET A 126 -8.08 23.28 -12.02
C MET A 126 -8.84 23.71 -13.28
N LYS A 127 -10.11 23.27 -13.39
CA LYS A 127 -11.05 23.67 -14.45
C LYS A 127 -12.20 24.46 -13.84
N VAL A 128 -12.55 25.58 -14.45
CA VAL A 128 -13.76 26.33 -14.09
C VAL A 128 -14.96 25.53 -14.60
N THR A 129 -15.73 24.93 -13.68
CA THR A 129 -16.91 24.10 -14.02
C THR A 129 -18.20 24.91 -14.10
N LYS A 130 -18.29 26.00 -13.33
CA LYS A 130 -19.43 26.91 -13.28
C LYS A 130 -18.90 28.31 -13.10
N PHE A 131 -19.46 29.27 -13.83
CA PHE A 131 -19.23 30.68 -13.60
C PHE A 131 -20.57 31.41 -13.51
N ARG A 132 -20.66 32.35 -12.56
CA ARG A 132 -21.86 33.13 -12.30
C ARG A 132 -21.52 34.59 -12.44
N VAL A 133 -22.38 35.33 -13.14
CA VAL A 133 -22.13 36.71 -13.51
C VAL A 133 -23.31 37.55 -13.01
N GLY A 134 -23.26 37.98 -11.75
CA GLY A 134 -24.46 38.50 -11.05
C GLY A 134 -25.25 37.35 -10.44
N GLU A 135 -26.57 37.29 -10.68
CA GLU A 135 -27.44 36.20 -10.23
C GLU A 135 -27.56 35.05 -11.24
N GLU A 136 -27.20 35.28 -12.50
CA GLU A 136 -27.34 34.30 -13.58
C GLU A 136 -26.15 33.34 -13.67
N PHE A 137 -26.45 32.04 -13.73
CA PHE A 137 -25.48 31.00 -14.08
C PHE A 137 -25.30 30.98 -15.58
N VAL A 138 -24.07 31.15 -16.04
CA VAL A 138 -23.81 31.17 -17.47
C VAL A 138 -23.44 29.76 -17.93
N THR A 139 -24.38 29.13 -18.64
CA THR A 139 -24.25 27.77 -19.16
C THR A 139 -23.62 27.71 -20.56
N ASN A 140 -23.55 28.85 -21.27
CA ASN A 140 -23.07 28.91 -22.65
C ASN A 140 -22.08 30.06 -22.82
N THR A 141 -20.83 29.75 -23.16
CA THR A 141 -19.74 30.70 -23.46
C THR A 141 -19.95 31.36 -24.82
N ARG A 142 -21.10 31.99 -25.03
CA ARG A 142 -21.31 32.86 -26.20
C ARG A 142 -20.87 34.28 -25.86
N TYR A 143 -20.17 34.88 -26.80
CA TYR A 143 -19.59 36.22 -26.72
C TYR A 143 -20.57 37.33 -26.31
N SER A 144 -21.87 37.14 -26.53
CA SER A 144 -22.92 38.14 -26.28
C SER A 144 -23.16 38.50 -24.81
N ILE A 145 -22.70 37.68 -23.85
CA ILE A 145 -22.88 37.95 -22.41
C ILE A 145 -21.80 38.91 -21.87
N PHE A 146 -20.69 39.07 -22.61
CA PHE A 146 -19.49 39.69 -22.08
C PHE A 146 -19.29 41.15 -22.44
N GLU A 147 -20.03 41.75 -23.40
CA GLU A 147 -19.77 43.12 -23.88
C GLU A 147 -19.67 44.18 -22.76
N GLY A 148 -20.41 44.01 -21.65
CA GLY A 148 -20.33 44.92 -20.49
C GLY A 148 -19.42 44.49 -19.32
N LYS A 149 -18.75 43.33 -19.40
CA LYS A 149 -17.95 42.75 -18.30
C LYS A 149 -16.54 42.30 -18.73
N LEU A 150 -16.10 42.68 -19.93
CA LEU A 150 -14.76 42.39 -20.44
C LEU A 150 -13.65 43.05 -19.62
N ASP A 151 -13.90 44.23 -19.02
CA ASP A 151 -12.88 44.95 -18.26
C ASP A 151 -12.45 44.18 -17.00
N LEU A 152 -13.40 43.55 -16.29
CA LEU A 152 -13.12 42.69 -15.14
C LEU A 152 -12.33 41.44 -15.53
N ILE A 153 -12.60 40.88 -16.71
CA ILE A 153 -11.86 39.72 -17.21
C ILE A 153 -10.44 40.15 -17.60
N ARG A 154 -10.27 41.31 -18.24
CA ARG A 154 -8.96 41.85 -18.59
C ARG A 154 -8.12 42.14 -17.36
N GLU A 155 -8.72 42.72 -16.31
CA GLU A 155 -8.06 42.94 -15.03
C GLU A 155 -7.64 41.60 -14.39
N GLY A 156 -8.55 40.63 -14.33
CA GLY A 156 -8.26 39.30 -13.80
C GLY A 156 -7.15 38.55 -14.56
N VAL A 157 -7.10 38.70 -15.89
CA VAL A 157 -6.03 38.14 -16.73
C VAL A 157 -4.71 38.89 -16.51
N ALA A 158 -4.74 40.22 -16.38
CA ALA A 158 -3.56 41.05 -16.16
C ALA A 158 -2.89 40.80 -14.79
N LEU A 159 -3.64 40.31 -13.80
CA LEU A 159 -3.10 39.88 -12.50
C LEU A 159 -2.27 38.59 -12.59
N ASN A 160 -2.31 37.85 -13.71
CA ASN A 160 -1.53 36.64 -13.89
C ASN A 160 -0.32 36.88 -14.81
N THR A 161 0.87 36.87 -14.23
CA THR A 161 2.14 37.11 -14.95
C THR A 161 2.70 35.86 -15.65
N THR A 162 2.21 34.66 -15.32
CA THR A 162 2.73 33.37 -15.84
C THR A 162 1.66 32.62 -16.68
N GLY A 163 0.52 33.24 -16.96
CA GLY A 163 -0.57 32.62 -17.70
C GLY A 163 -0.25 32.42 -19.18
N SER A 164 -0.37 31.18 -19.67
CA SER A 164 -0.31 30.87 -21.11
C SER A 164 -1.71 30.64 -21.67
N VAL A 165 -2.02 31.23 -22.84
CA VAL A 165 -3.31 31.01 -23.52
C VAL A 165 -3.29 29.68 -24.27
N PHE A 166 -4.09 28.72 -23.81
CA PHE A 166 -4.25 27.44 -24.50
C PHE A 166 -5.34 27.52 -25.57
N ARG A 167 -4.98 27.42 -26.85
CA ARG A 167 -5.94 27.29 -27.96
C ARG A 167 -6.27 25.80 -28.15
N VAL A 168 -7.53 25.45 -27.96
CA VAL A 168 -8.03 24.11 -28.28
C VAL A 168 -7.96 23.91 -29.79
N SER A 169 -7.19 22.91 -30.25
CA SER A 169 -7.19 22.47 -31.65
C SER A 169 -8.41 21.58 -31.89
N SER A 170 -9.09 21.78 -33.02
CA SER A 170 -10.44 21.29 -33.37
C SER A 170 -10.67 19.77 -33.44
N GLY A 171 -9.93 18.94 -32.70
CA GLY A 171 -10.06 17.48 -32.71
C GLY A 171 -9.87 16.78 -31.36
N SER A 172 -9.61 17.50 -30.26
CA SER A 172 -9.49 16.89 -28.93
C SER A 172 -10.79 17.06 -28.14
N ASN A 173 -11.55 15.98 -27.97
CA ASN A 173 -12.67 15.94 -27.03
C ASN A 173 -12.12 15.97 -25.60
N PHE A 174 -12.39 17.06 -24.89
CA PHE A 174 -12.25 17.21 -23.43
C PHE A 174 -13.61 17.55 -22.82
#